data_AF-A0A923SKM2-F1
#
_entry.id   AF-A0A923SKM2-F1
#
_cell.length_a   1.000
_cell.length_b   1.000
_cell.length_c   1.000
_cell.angle_alpha   90.00
_cell.angle_beta   90.00
_cell.angle_gamma   90.00
#
_symmetry.space_group_name_H-M   'P 1'
#
loop_
_entity.id
_entity.type
_entity.pdbx_description
1 polymer ?
#
loop_
_entity_poly.entity_id
_entity_poly.type
_entity_poly.pdbx_seq_one_letter_code
_entity_poly.pdbx_strand_id
1 'polypeptide(L)'
;MAAFRLCVLLVWATITAATAQVRTTPDKPSDTLDKTFHQQRREQLRKQLPPRSVAVFFASPVRNRANDVDYYYHPDPDFYYLTGYKEPNSVLVLFSEPQSVNGKQANEVLFVQPNDPQEELWNGERLGVEGAGKATGIATQPNTAFSAFKLDTANLQHILFKGLPHDVRDNASDEADLYSLIKQFKQKVKVPADFDPQRNMLYSAVQEQGPAQPEAVKNYLRQLMQSNPSLRQDSYLNNYLKANDASSQKKALAAFPIGKFDPYFLKRAMEYLREVKTEEELQLLRKAITISALGQIEVMKAVHPKMSEMELQGIHEFVHKKYGAQHVGYPSIVGAGKNACVLHYIDSKKPTVGDDLVLMDVGAEYKGYTADVTRTMPANGKFTKEQKEIYELVYKAQEAAFAACKVGNDFMAPHEAAEEVIAEGLLKLGIIKDRSEVQRYFPHGTSHYLGLDVHDPGAYGAFKHNTVITVEPGVYIPEGSPCDKKWWNIGVRIEDDILITNKGWENLSKLAPRTVADIEKTMAQPSALDDFILPALN
;
A
#
# COMPACT_ATOMS: atom_id res chain seq x y z
N MET A 1 -39.08 -41.24 61.97
CA MET A 1 -38.97 -40.11 61.03
C MET A 1 -38.59 -40.67 59.67
N ALA A 2 -39.43 -40.41 58.67
CA ALA A 2 -39.36 -40.97 57.34
C ALA A 2 -38.34 -40.23 56.46
N ALA A 3 -37.75 -40.93 55.48
CA ALA A 3 -37.32 -40.33 54.22
C ALA A 3 -37.31 -41.39 53.11
N PHE A 4 -38.22 -41.18 52.15
CA PHE A 4 -38.51 -41.92 50.93
C PHE A 4 -38.22 -40.96 49.75
N ARG A 5 -37.68 -41.44 48.62
CA ARG A 5 -37.69 -40.85 47.24
C ARG A 5 -36.63 -41.61 46.42
N LEU A 6 -36.89 -42.38 45.37
CA LEU A 6 -37.73 -42.31 44.16
C LEU A 6 -37.24 -41.30 43.08
N CYS A 7 -36.77 -41.90 41.98
CA CYS A 7 -36.70 -41.50 40.57
C CYS A 7 -36.71 -40.01 40.16
N VAL A 8 -35.68 -39.60 39.40
CA VAL A 8 -35.78 -38.57 38.35
C VAL A 8 -34.99 -39.02 37.11
N LEU A 9 -35.70 -39.10 35.99
CA LEU A 9 -35.20 -39.22 34.62
C LEU A 9 -34.54 -37.90 34.18
N LEU A 10 -33.36 -37.96 33.58
CA LEU A 10 -32.79 -36.85 32.80
C LEU A 10 -32.60 -37.29 31.35
N VAL A 11 -33.50 -36.76 30.51
CA VAL A 11 -33.49 -36.85 29.05
C VAL A 11 -32.33 -36.01 28.52
N TRP A 12 -31.38 -36.64 27.82
CA TRP A 12 -30.41 -35.94 26.99
C TRP A 12 -31.05 -35.59 25.65
N ALA A 13 -31.36 -34.31 25.44
CA ALA A 13 -31.72 -33.77 24.13
C ALA A 13 -30.42 -33.46 23.37
N THR A 14 -30.04 -34.33 22.43
CA THR A 14 -29.01 -34.02 21.44
C THR A 14 -29.59 -33.06 20.41
N ILE A 15 -29.16 -31.80 20.44
CA ILE A 15 -29.40 -30.85 19.37
C ILE A 15 -28.47 -31.22 18.21
N THR A 16 -28.98 -31.97 17.23
CA THR A 16 -28.35 -32.11 15.91
C THR A 16 -28.52 -30.80 15.16
N ALA A 17 -27.50 -29.95 15.18
CA ALA A 17 -27.37 -28.87 14.24
C ALA A 17 -27.12 -29.46 12.84
N ALA A 18 -28.13 -29.41 11.98
CA ALA A 18 -27.97 -29.68 10.56
C ALA A 18 -27.09 -28.57 9.95
N THR A 19 -25.80 -28.82 9.85
CA THR A 19 -24.89 -27.99 9.06
C THR A 19 -25.28 -28.15 7.59
N ALA A 20 -25.80 -27.10 6.98
CA ALA A 20 -25.87 -26.99 5.53
C ALA A 20 -24.44 -27.12 4.98
N GLN A 21 -24.12 -28.28 4.40
CA GLN A 21 -22.90 -28.47 3.62
C GLN A 21 -22.97 -27.56 2.40
N VAL A 22 -22.33 -26.39 2.50
CA VAL A 22 -21.85 -25.67 1.32
C VAL A 22 -20.87 -26.61 0.64
N ARG A 23 -21.20 -27.09 -0.56
CA ARG A 23 -20.29 -27.86 -1.39
C ARG A 23 -19.08 -26.97 -1.72
N THR A 24 -17.97 -27.21 -1.05
CA THR A 24 -16.66 -26.71 -1.45
C THR A 24 -16.19 -27.52 -2.67
N THR A 25 -16.02 -26.84 -3.80
CA THR A 25 -15.29 -27.38 -4.95
C THR A 25 -13.82 -27.62 -4.55
N PRO A 26 -13.22 -28.79 -4.86
CA PRO A 26 -11.84 -29.06 -4.48
C PRO A 26 -10.81 -28.53 -5.50
N ASP A 27 -9.67 -28.11 -4.92
CA ASP A 27 -8.32 -27.95 -5.47
C ASP A 27 -7.93 -26.66 -6.23
N LYS A 28 -7.25 -25.79 -5.46
CA LYS A 28 -6.70 -24.45 -5.73
C LYS A 28 -7.75 -23.33 -5.76
N PRO A 29 -7.70 -22.39 -4.80
CA PRO A 29 -8.40 -21.12 -4.97
C PRO A 29 -7.93 -20.48 -6.29
N SER A 30 -8.88 -19.99 -7.07
CA SER A 30 -8.60 -19.27 -8.31
C SER A 30 -7.79 -18.01 -8.00
N ASP A 31 -6.96 -17.57 -8.93
CA ASP A 31 -6.25 -16.28 -8.90
C ASP A 31 -7.21 -15.08 -9.10
N THR A 32 -8.41 -15.17 -8.54
CA THR A 32 -9.51 -14.24 -8.74
C THR A 32 -10.16 -13.97 -7.39
N LEU A 33 -10.24 -12.70 -7.03
CA LEU A 33 -11.04 -12.23 -5.90
C LEU A 33 -12.48 -12.11 -6.40
N ASP A 34 -13.33 -13.04 -5.99
CA ASP A 34 -14.73 -13.02 -6.40
C ASP A 34 -15.54 -11.99 -5.60
N LYS A 35 -16.80 -11.80 -5.99
CA LYS A 35 -17.70 -10.88 -5.29
C LYS A 35 -17.92 -11.24 -3.82
N THR A 36 -17.78 -12.52 -3.46
CA THR A 36 -17.94 -12.98 -2.07
C THR A 36 -16.76 -12.53 -1.22
N PHE A 37 -15.53 -12.58 -1.74
CA PHE A 37 -14.36 -11.98 -1.10
C PHE A 37 -14.62 -10.49 -0.77
N HIS A 38 -14.99 -9.71 -1.79
CA HIS A 38 -15.21 -8.27 -1.62
C HIS A 38 -16.39 -7.97 -0.68
N GLN A 39 -17.47 -8.74 -0.74
CA GLN A 39 -18.59 -8.63 0.20
C GLN A 39 -18.13 -8.83 1.65
N GLN A 40 -17.32 -9.85 1.92
CA GLN A 40 -16.78 -10.08 3.27
C GLN A 40 -15.93 -8.90 3.74
N ARG A 41 -15.12 -8.28 2.86
CA ARG A 41 -14.33 -7.09 3.22
C ARG A 41 -15.25 -5.93 3.63
N ARG A 42 -16.33 -5.67 2.89
CA ARG A 42 -17.34 -4.66 3.24
C ARG A 42 -18.04 -4.98 4.56
N GLU A 43 -18.35 -6.24 4.83
CA GLU A 43 -18.94 -6.67 6.10
C GLU A 43 -17.99 -6.46 7.29
N GLN A 44 -16.69 -6.73 7.13
CA GLN A 44 -15.69 -6.48 8.18
C GLN A 44 -15.46 -4.99 8.43
N LEU A 45 -15.45 -4.16 7.37
CA LEU A 45 -15.44 -2.71 7.52
C LEU A 45 -16.69 -2.23 8.27
N ARG A 46 -17.87 -2.72 7.88
CA ARG A 46 -19.15 -2.33 8.49
C ARG A 46 -19.20 -2.62 10.00
N LYS A 47 -18.62 -3.72 10.46
CA LYS A 47 -18.54 -4.05 11.90
C LYS A 47 -17.69 -3.05 12.71
N GLN A 48 -16.75 -2.37 12.05
CA GLN A 48 -15.92 -1.35 12.71
C GLN A 48 -16.61 0.02 12.71
N LEU A 49 -17.52 0.27 11.77
CA LEU A 49 -18.17 1.56 11.64
C LEU A 49 -18.92 1.96 12.92
N PRO A 50 -18.78 3.21 13.39
CA PRO A 50 -19.61 3.74 14.46
C PRO A 50 -21.09 3.69 14.09
N PRO A 51 -22.01 3.59 15.07
CA PRO A 51 -23.43 3.70 14.80
C PRO A 51 -23.79 4.99 14.07
N ARG A 52 -24.83 4.93 13.23
CA ARG A 52 -25.35 6.07 12.46
C ARG A 52 -24.27 6.72 11.60
N SER A 53 -23.44 5.93 10.94
CA SER A 53 -22.37 6.41 10.07
C SER A 53 -22.57 6.04 8.60
N VAL A 54 -21.93 6.83 7.74
CA VAL A 54 -21.75 6.51 6.32
C VAL A 54 -20.27 6.60 5.98
N ALA A 55 -19.76 5.60 5.29
CA ALA A 55 -18.45 5.58 4.67
C ALA A 55 -18.59 5.78 3.16
N VAL A 56 -17.84 6.72 2.59
CA VAL A 56 -17.88 7.03 1.16
C VAL A 56 -16.47 6.87 0.57
N PHE A 57 -16.38 6.02 -0.45
CA PHE A 57 -15.15 5.76 -1.21
C PHE A 57 -15.37 6.18 -2.65
N PHE A 58 -14.40 6.90 -3.19
CA PHE A 58 -14.39 7.33 -4.58
C PHE A 58 -13.37 6.50 -5.35
N ALA A 59 -13.67 6.21 -6.62
CA ALA A 59 -12.66 5.68 -7.54
C ALA A 59 -11.53 6.69 -7.78
N SER A 60 -10.39 6.23 -8.28
CA SER A 60 -9.26 7.11 -8.64
C SER A 60 -9.63 8.05 -9.80
N PRO A 61 -9.02 9.24 -9.88
CA PRO A 61 -9.11 10.11 -11.05
C PRO A 61 -8.39 9.51 -12.26
N VAL A 62 -8.93 9.75 -13.45
CA VAL A 62 -8.18 9.59 -14.70
C VAL A 62 -7.10 10.67 -14.77
N ARG A 63 -5.88 10.29 -15.16
CA ARG A 63 -4.71 11.17 -15.16
C ARG A 63 -4.24 11.45 -16.58
N ASN A 64 -4.15 12.72 -16.94
CA ASN A 64 -3.67 13.12 -18.25
C ASN A 64 -2.16 12.90 -18.41
N ARG A 65 -1.73 12.35 -19.55
CA ARG A 65 -0.33 12.18 -19.92
C ARG A 65 0.13 13.30 -20.87
N ALA A 66 -0.57 13.45 -21.99
CA ALA A 66 -0.30 14.51 -22.97
C ALA A 66 -1.53 14.73 -23.87
N ASN A 67 -2.02 15.96 -23.95
CA ASN A 67 -3.18 16.33 -24.77
C ASN A 67 -4.43 15.45 -24.48
N ASP A 68 -4.86 14.67 -25.45
CA ASP A 68 -6.00 13.73 -25.43
C ASP A 68 -5.62 12.31 -24.96
N VAL A 69 -4.36 12.10 -24.59
CA VAL A 69 -3.85 10.81 -24.10
C VAL A 69 -3.71 10.83 -22.58
N ASP A 70 -4.34 9.85 -21.94
CA ASP A 70 -4.25 9.62 -20.50
C ASP A 70 -3.21 8.54 -20.16
N TYR A 71 -2.77 8.52 -18.91
CA TYR A 71 -2.06 7.39 -18.34
C TYR A 71 -2.99 6.18 -18.22
N TYR A 72 -2.40 4.98 -18.09
CA TYR A 72 -3.18 3.81 -17.73
C TYR A 72 -3.95 4.05 -16.43
N TYR A 73 -5.23 3.73 -16.43
CA TYR A 73 -6.07 3.88 -15.26
C TYR A 73 -5.69 2.86 -14.19
N HIS A 74 -5.40 3.34 -12.98
CA HIS A 74 -5.19 2.51 -11.81
C HIS A 74 -6.29 2.81 -10.77
N PRO A 75 -7.10 1.81 -10.36
CA PRO A 75 -8.17 2.03 -9.39
C PRO A 75 -7.62 2.42 -8.01
N ASP A 76 -8.43 3.08 -7.18
CA ASP A 76 -8.05 3.31 -5.79
C ASP A 76 -7.98 1.95 -5.07
N PRO A 77 -6.87 1.61 -4.40
CA PRO A 77 -6.71 0.30 -3.77
C PRO A 77 -7.81 -0.05 -2.76
N ASP A 78 -8.29 0.90 -1.96
CA ASP A 78 -9.35 0.63 -0.98
C ASP A 78 -10.70 0.45 -1.66
N PHE A 79 -11.00 1.28 -2.67
CA PHE A 79 -12.19 1.14 -3.49
C PHE A 79 -12.21 -0.23 -4.20
N TYR A 80 -11.09 -0.64 -4.80
CA TYR A 80 -10.95 -1.95 -5.43
C TYR A 80 -11.07 -3.08 -4.40
N TYR A 81 -10.42 -2.96 -3.24
CA TYR A 81 -10.49 -3.96 -2.17
C TYR A 81 -11.92 -4.23 -1.70
N LEU A 82 -12.75 -3.18 -1.63
CA LEU A 82 -14.14 -3.28 -1.18
C LEU A 82 -15.13 -3.68 -2.27
N THR A 83 -14.82 -3.46 -3.55
CA THR A 83 -15.80 -3.64 -4.65
C THR A 83 -15.41 -4.66 -5.70
N GLY A 84 -14.11 -4.85 -5.95
CA GLY A 84 -13.59 -5.55 -7.13
C GLY A 84 -13.72 -4.76 -8.45
N TYR A 85 -14.28 -3.54 -8.40
CA TYR A 85 -14.57 -2.71 -9.57
C TYR A 85 -13.37 -1.83 -9.94
N LYS A 86 -13.12 -1.67 -11.25
CA LYS A 86 -11.87 -1.10 -11.78
C LYS A 86 -12.05 0.07 -12.74
N GLU A 87 -13.26 0.60 -12.89
CA GLU A 87 -13.53 1.69 -13.84
C GLU A 87 -13.65 3.05 -13.10
N PRO A 88 -13.32 4.17 -13.76
CA PRO A 88 -13.37 5.50 -13.16
C PRO A 88 -14.80 6.01 -12.89
N ASN A 89 -14.89 7.25 -12.40
CA ASN A 89 -16.14 8.01 -12.25
C ASN A 89 -17.20 7.26 -11.42
N SER A 90 -16.76 6.65 -10.33
CA SER A 90 -17.57 5.74 -9.51
C SER A 90 -17.47 6.03 -8.01
N VAL A 91 -18.55 5.72 -7.28
CA VAL A 91 -18.67 5.99 -5.84
C VAL A 91 -19.30 4.80 -5.13
N LEU A 92 -18.65 4.33 -4.06
CA LEU A 92 -19.24 3.39 -3.10
C LEU A 92 -19.73 4.16 -1.88
N VAL A 93 -21.00 3.99 -1.54
CA VAL A 93 -21.60 4.50 -0.31
C VAL A 93 -21.96 3.30 0.58
N LEU A 94 -21.40 3.22 1.78
CA LEU A 94 -21.58 2.13 2.73
C LEU A 94 -22.12 2.67 4.06
N PHE A 95 -23.21 2.09 4.54
CA PHE A 95 -23.87 2.48 5.78
C PHE A 95 -23.59 1.48 6.90
N SER A 96 -23.48 1.98 8.14
CA SER A 96 -23.42 1.11 9.33
C SER A 96 -24.73 0.36 9.56
N GLU A 97 -25.88 0.99 9.27
CA GLU A 97 -27.22 0.41 9.38
C GLU A 97 -28.03 0.55 8.08
N PRO A 98 -29.02 -0.35 7.83
CA PRO A 98 -29.83 -0.29 6.62
C PRO A 98 -30.49 1.07 6.41
N GLN A 99 -30.32 1.61 5.20
CA GLN A 99 -30.99 2.83 4.75
C GLN A 99 -31.98 2.49 3.63
N SER A 100 -33.05 3.27 3.54
CA SER A 100 -33.97 3.20 2.41
C SER A 100 -33.34 3.83 1.18
N VAL A 101 -32.92 3.00 0.23
CA VAL A 101 -32.37 3.39 -1.06
C VAL A 101 -33.37 2.98 -2.13
N ASN A 102 -34.01 3.95 -2.79
CA ASN A 102 -35.04 3.73 -3.81
C ASN A 102 -36.16 2.77 -3.35
N GLY A 103 -36.60 2.89 -2.09
CA GLY A 103 -37.67 2.07 -1.52
C GLY A 103 -37.26 0.65 -1.12
N LYS A 104 -35.97 0.29 -1.23
CA LYS A 104 -35.41 -0.96 -0.71
C LYS A 104 -34.44 -0.67 0.43
N GLN A 105 -34.42 -1.54 1.43
CA GLN A 105 -33.42 -1.46 2.48
C GLN A 105 -32.07 -1.94 1.94
N ALA A 106 -31.05 -1.11 2.05
CA ALA A 106 -29.69 -1.42 1.61
C ALA A 106 -28.66 -0.86 2.60
N ASN A 107 -27.58 -1.62 2.80
CA ASN A 107 -26.42 -1.18 3.60
C ASN A 107 -25.30 -0.60 2.73
N GLU A 108 -25.47 -0.64 1.41
CA GLU A 108 -24.46 -0.24 0.44
C GLU A 108 -25.09 0.06 -0.91
N VAL A 109 -24.51 1.02 -1.63
CA VAL A 109 -24.89 1.42 -2.98
C VAL A 109 -23.63 1.73 -3.76
N LEU A 110 -23.55 1.23 -5.00
CA LEU A 110 -22.48 1.55 -5.92
C LEU A 110 -23.03 2.43 -7.06
N PHE A 111 -22.34 3.52 -7.36
CA PHE A 111 -22.62 4.40 -8.48
C PHE A 111 -21.54 4.21 -9.54
N VAL A 112 -21.92 3.85 -10.76
CA VAL A 112 -20.98 3.54 -11.86
C VAL A 112 -21.41 4.17 -13.17
N GLN A 113 -20.50 4.27 -14.12
CA GLN A 113 -20.83 4.71 -15.47
C GLN A 113 -21.83 3.75 -16.14
N PRO A 114 -22.89 4.25 -16.80
CA PRO A 114 -23.73 3.41 -17.63
C PRO A 114 -22.95 2.95 -18.88
N ASN A 115 -23.46 1.89 -19.52
CA ASN A 115 -23.03 1.56 -20.88
C ASN A 115 -23.31 2.73 -21.82
N ASP A 116 -22.36 3.00 -22.71
CA ASP A 116 -22.47 4.03 -23.73
C ASP A 116 -21.77 3.54 -25.01
N PRO A 117 -22.52 3.09 -26.03
CA PRO A 117 -21.93 2.55 -27.25
C PRO A 117 -21.01 3.52 -27.98
N GLN A 118 -21.22 4.82 -27.85
CA GLN A 118 -20.39 5.82 -28.51
C GLN A 118 -19.04 5.91 -27.80
N GLU A 119 -19.03 5.97 -26.47
CA GLU A 119 -17.79 5.98 -25.68
C GLU A 119 -17.04 4.65 -25.74
N GLU A 120 -17.76 3.54 -25.74
CA GLU A 120 -17.18 2.19 -25.80
C GLU A 120 -16.46 1.93 -27.13
N LEU A 121 -16.88 2.59 -28.22
CA LEU A 121 -16.17 2.57 -29.51
C LEU A 121 -14.74 3.14 -29.40
N TRP A 122 -14.54 4.16 -28.56
CA TRP A 122 -13.24 4.82 -28.40
C TRP A 122 -12.41 4.21 -27.28
N ASN A 123 -13.05 3.86 -26.16
CA ASN A 123 -12.38 3.62 -24.89
C ASN A 123 -12.48 2.16 -24.41
N GLY A 124 -13.23 1.31 -25.13
CA GLY A 124 -13.49 -0.08 -24.75
C GLY A 124 -14.75 -0.24 -23.91
N GLU A 125 -15.16 -1.51 -23.74
CA GLU A 125 -16.41 -1.88 -23.06
C GLU A 125 -16.44 -1.40 -21.60
N ARG A 126 -17.62 -0.92 -21.16
CA ARG A 126 -17.92 -0.66 -19.75
C ARG A 126 -18.76 -1.81 -19.20
N LEU A 127 -18.55 -2.18 -17.93
CA LEU A 127 -19.44 -3.14 -17.27
C LEU A 127 -20.88 -2.62 -17.19
N GLY A 128 -21.06 -1.30 -17.07
CA GLY A 128 -22.37 -0.67 -16.90
C GLY A 128 -23.06 -1.06 -15.59
N VAL A 129 -24.27 -0.54 -15.39
CA VAL A 129 -25.02 -0.72 -14.13
C VAL A 129 -25.33 -2.19 -13.84
N GLU A 130 -25.82 -2.92 -14.84
CA GLU A 130 -26.19 -4.34 -14.67
C GLU A 130 -24.95 -5.23 -14.51
N GLY A 131 -23.92 -5.04 -15.36
CA GLY A 131 -22.69 -5.82 -15.28
C GLY A 131 -21.94 -5.57 -13.97
N ALA A 132 -21.82 -4.32 -13.54
CA ALA A 132 -21.23 -3.99 -12.24
C ALA A 132 -22.02 -4.58 -11.08
N GLY A 133 -23.36 -4.55 -11.11
CA GLY A 133 -24.19 -5.20 -10.09
C GLY A 133 -23.95 -6.71 -9.99
N LYS A 134 -23.85 -7.40 -11.13
CA LYS A 134 -23.55 -8.85 -11.18
C LYS A 134 -22.14 -9.17 -10.68
N ALA A 135 -21.16 -8.35 -11.09
CA ALA A 135 -19.74 -8.55 -10.79
C ALA A 135 -19.38 -8.23 -9.34
N THR A 136 -20.00 -7.22 -8.73
CA THR A 136 -19.67 -6.75 -7.37
C THR A 136 -20.62 -7.31 -6.30
N GLY A 137 -21.82 -7.74 -6.69
CA GLY A 137 -22.89 -8.12 -5.77
C GLY A 137 -23.53 -6.94 -5.04
N ILE A 138 -23.23 -5.70 -5.42
CA ILE A 138 -23.75 -4.48 -4.80
C ILE A 138 -25.00 -4.00 -5.54
N ALA A 139 -25.93 -3.36 -4.83
CA ALA A 139 -27.01 -2.61 -5.46
C ALA A 139 -26.42 -1.42 -6.23
N THR A 140 -26.43 -1.50 -7.56
CA THR A 140 -25.76 -0.53 -8.44
C THR A 140 -26.75 0.43 -9.10
N GLN A 141 -26.35 1.69 -9.24
CA GLN A 141 -27.06 2.75 -9.94
C GLN A 141 -26.12 3.46 -10.93
N PRO A 142 -26.66 4.12 -11.98
CA PRO A 142 -25.83 4.98 -12.81
C PRO A 142 -25.29 6.15 -11.98
N ASN A 143 -24.04 6.54 -12.20
CA ASN A 143 -23.38 7.63 -11.51
C ASN A 143 -24.08 8.98 -11.71
N THR A 144 -24.78 9.17 -12.83
CA THR A 144 -25.68 10.31 -13.07
C THR A 144 -26.81 10.44 -12.05
N ALA A 145 -27.22 9.34 -11.40
CA ALA A 145 -28.22 9.36 -10.32
C ALA A 145 -27.66 9.87 -8.98
N PHE A 146 -26.33 10.00 -8.84
CA PHE A 146 -25.70 10.44 -7.59
C PHE A 146 -26.11 11.88 -7.21
N SER A 147 -26.31 12.75 -8.20
CA SER A 147 -26.78 14.14 -7.98
C SER A 147 -28.14 14.18 -7.26
N ALA A 148 -29.07 13.31 -7.64
CA ALA A 148 -30.40 13.18 -7.05
C ALA A 148 -30.43 12.30 -5.78
N PHE A 149 -29.41 11.48 -5.54
CA PHE A 149 -29.32 10.62 -4.36
C PHE A 149 -29.37 11.43 -3.06
N LYS A 150 -30.33 11.12 -2.20
CA LYS A 150 -30.53 11.81 -0.92
C LYS A 150 -29.83 11.05 0.20
N LEU A 151 -28.86 11.71 0.84
CA LEU A 151 -28.22 11.23 2.05
C LEU A 151 -28.90 11.90 3.26
N ASP A 152 -29.44 11.11 4.19
CA ASP A 152 -30.07 11.62 5.41
C ASP A 152 -29.02 12.06 6.43
N THR A 153 -28.36 13.18 6.11
CA THR A 153 -27.29 13.75 6.94
C THR A 153 -27.79 14.24 8.30
N ALA A 154 -29.10 14.45 8.47
CA ALA A 154 -29.68 14.80 9.76
C ALA A 154 -29.57 13.64 10.74
N ASN A 155 -29.82 12.41 10.27
CA ASN A 155 -29.78 11.21 11.11
C ASN A 155 -28.41 10.56 11.25
N LEU A 156 -27.39 10.98 10.50
CA LEU A 156 -26.02 10.50 10.67
C LEU A 156 -25.32 11.20 11.85
N GLN A 157 -24.45 10.50 12.57
CA GLN A 157 -23.50 11.06 13.52
C GLN A 157 -22.10 11.18 12.92
N HIS A 158 -21.73 10.27 12.02
CA HIS A 158 -20.43 10.25 11.38
C HIS A 158 -20.55 10.16 9.85
N ILE A 159 -19.74 10.95 9.15
CA ILE A 159 -19.59 10.98 7.70
C ILE A 159 -18.10 10.77 7.44
N LEU A 160 -17.78 9.58 6.96
CA LEU A 160 -16.43 9.05 6.89
C LEU A 160 -16.01 9.00 5.43
N PHE A 161 -14.90 9.66 5.10
CA PHE A 161 -14.28 9.63 3.78
C PHE A 161 -12.78 9.84 3.94
N LYS A 162 -11.97 9.19 3.09
CA LYS A 162 -10.54 9.49 2.99
C LYS A 162 -10.33 10.88 2.41
N GLY A 163 -9.12 11.44 2.49
CA GLY A 163 -8.79 12.70 1.82
C GLY A 163 -9.29 12.71 0.37
N LEU A 164 -10.06 13.75 0.00
CA LEU A 164 -10.62 13.86 -1.35
C LEU A 164 -9.54 14.43 -2.29
N PRO A 165 -9.34 13.85 -3.49
CA PRO A 165 -8.36 14.38 -4.42
C PRO A 165 -8.70 15.82 -4.80
N HIS A 166 -7.67 16.67 -4.83
CA HIS A 166 -7.80 18.10 -5.13
C HIS A 166 -7.50 18.43 -6.59
N ASP A 167 -6.85 17.50 -7.28
CA ASP A 167 -6.31 17.63 -8.63
C ASP A 167 -7.09 16.76 -9.64
N VAL A 168 -8.40 16.63 -9.43
CA VAL A 168 -9.30 15.96 -10.37
C VAL A 168 -9.68 16.95 -11.48
N ARG A 169 -9.41 16.58 -12.73
CA ARG A 169 -9.82 17.35 -13.91
C ARG A 169 -11.34 17.29 -14.06
N ASP A 170 -11.95 18.45 -14.27
CA ASP A 170 -13.37 18.59 -14.59
C ASP A 170 -13.58 18.38 -16.10
N ASN A 171 -14.49 17.47 -16.45
CA ASN A 171 -15.09 17.40 -17.78
C ASN A 171 -16.45 18.09 -17.74
N ALA A 172 -16.50 19.35 -18.17
CA ALA A 172 -17.73 20.15 -18.16
C ALA A 172 -18.88 19.58 -19.03
N SER A 173 -18.60 18.58 -19.88
CA SER A 173 -19.64 17.89 -20.67
C SER A 173 -20.18 16.62 -19.99
N ASP A 174 -19.57 16.19 -18.88
CA ASP A 174 -19.96 15.01 -18.09
C ASP A 174 -20.24 15.43 -16.63
N GLU A 175 -21.53 15.65 -16.32
CA GLU A 175 -21.97 16.02 -14.97
C GLU A 175 -21.85 14.87 -13.94
N ALA A 176 -21.38 13.70 -14.35
CA ALA A 176 -21.15 12.53 -13.51
C ALA A 176 -19.68 12.05 -13.54
N ASP A 177 -18.76 12.89 -14.01
CA ASP A 177 -17.33 12.67 -13.87
C ASP A 177 -16.91 12.71 -12.38
N LEU A 178 -15.70 12.22 -12.08
CA LEU A 178 -15.25 12.15 -10.68
C LEU A 178 -15.23 13.52 -9.99
N TYR A 179 -14.87 14.59 -10.71
CA TYR A 179 -14.88 15.94 -10.18
C TYR A 179 -16.30 16.35 -9.73
N SER A 180 -17.30 16.14 -10.58
CA SER A 180 -18.70 16.42 -10.31
C SER A 180 -19.23 15.56 -9.17
N LEU A 181 -18.89 14.28 -9.11
CA LEU A 181 -19.29 13.37 -8.02
C LEU A 181 -18.74 13.85 -6.67
N ILE A 182 -17.47 14.24 -6.60
CA ILE A 182 -16.85 14.80 -5.39
C ILE A 182 -17.53 16.12 -4.99
N LYS A 183 -17.78 17.01 -5.95
CA LYS A 183 -18.46 18.29 -5.72
C LYS A 183 -19.88 18.08 -5.18
N GLN A 184 -20.65 17.17 -5.79
CA GLN A 184 -21.99 16.80 -5.35
C GLN A 184 -21.98 16.22 -3.93
N PHE A 185 -21.02 15.35 -3.60
CA PHE A 185 -20.85 14.84 -2.24
C PHE A 185 -20.57 15.95 -1.23
N LYS A 186 -19.57 16.80 -1.51
CA LYS A 186 -19.22 17.95 -0.64
C LYS A 186 -20.43 18.83 -0.36
N GLN A 187 -21.26 19.10 -1.38
CA GLN A 187 -22.51 19.86 -1.23
C GLN A 187 -23.55 19.14 -0.36
N LYS A 188 -23.79 17.84 -0.59
CA LYS A 188 -24.75 17.03 0.18
C LYS A 188 -24.42 17.00 1.67
N VAL A 189 -23.14 16.87 2.00
CA VAL A 189 -22.66 16.76 3.40
C VAL A 189 -22.18 18.09 3.99
N LYS A 190 -22.21 19.17 3.21
CA LYS A 190 -21.80 20.53 3.60
C LYS A 190 -20.35 20.59 4.11
N VAL A 191 -19.42 19.96 3.39
CA VAL A 191 -17.99 20.07 3.68
C VAL A 191 -17.56 21.54 3.54
N PRO A 192 -16.92 22.14 4.56
CA PRO A 192 -16.42 23.52 4.49
C PRO A 192 -15.45 23.72 3.33
N ALA A 193 -15.46 24.91 2.71
CA ALA A 193 -14.56 25.22 1.60
C ALA A 193 -13.09 25.17 2.00
N ASP A 194 -12.78 25.52 3.25
CA ASP A 194 -11.45 25.48 3.84
C ASP A 194 -11.20 24.21 4.67
N PHE A 195 -11.99 23.14 4.46
CA PHE A 195 -11.84 21.89 5.21
C PHE A 195 -10.44 21.32 5.02
N ASP A 196 -9.77 21.10 6.15
CA ASP A 196 -8.45 20.48 6.22
C ASP A 196 -8.52 19.27 7.18
N PRO A 197 -8.24 18.05 6.68
CA PRO A 197 -8.29 16.83 7.50
C PRO A 197 -7.42 16.86 8.76
N GLN A 198 -6.19 17.37 8.65
CA GLN A 198 -5.22 17.40 9.75
C GLN A 198 -5.66 18.37 10.85
N ARG A 199 -6.10 19.57 10.44
CA ARG A 199 -6.64 20.59 11.34
C ARG A 199 -7.93 20.13 12.01
N ASN A 200 -8.82 19.45 11.30
CA ASN A 200 -10.05 18.89 11.88
C ASN A 200 -9.77 17.79 12.93
N MET A 201 -8.75 16.96 12.71
CA MET A 201 -8.29 16.00 13.72
C MET A 201 -7.73 16.72 14.95
N LEU A 202 -6.92 17.75 14.75
CA LEU A 202 -6.37 18.53 15.85
C LEU A 202 -7.49 19.18 16.69
N TYR A 203 -8.51 19.73 16.05
CA TYR A 203 -9.70 20.24 16.74
C TYR A 203 -10.38 19.15 17.57
N SER A 204 -10.60 17.97 16.99
CA SER A 204 -11.24 16.84 17.67
C SER A 204 -10.45 16.40 18.91
N ALA A 205 -9.12 16.26 18.77
CA ALA A 205 -8.24 15.87 19.87
C ALA A 205 -8.24 16.92 21.01
N VAL A 206 -8.23 18.21 20.66
CA VAL A 206 -8.31 19.30 21.64
C VAL A 206 -9.69 19.32 22.32
N GLN A 207 -10.78 19.02 21.60
CA GLN A 207 -12.12 18.93 22.18
C GLN A 207 -12.27 17.75 23.14
N GLU A 208 -11.65 16.61 22.84
CA GLU A 208 -11.68 15.41 23.67
C GLU A 208 -10.79 15.53 24.92
N GLN A 209 -9.52 15.93 24.74
CA GLN A 209 -8.52 15.92 25.81
C GLN A 209 -8.46 17.26 26.57
N GLY A 210 -8.83 18.36 25.93
CA GLY A 210 -8.74 19.70 26.49
C GLY A 210 -9.47 19.88 27.82
N PRO A 211 -10.72 19.39 27.99
CA PRO A 211 -11.44 19.50 29.26
C PRO A 211 -10.72 18.82 30.43
N ALA A 212 -10.07 17.67 30.19
CA ALA A 212 -9.40 16.89 31.23
C ALA A 212 -7.96 17.38 31.49
N GLN A 213 -7.26 17.88 30.47
CA GLN A 213 -5.83 18.21 30.53
C GLN A 213 -5.51 19.54 29.81
N PRO A 214 -6.08 20.68 30.25
CA PRO A 214 -5.99 21.94 29.52
C PRO A 214 -4.56 22.40 29.25
N GLU A 215 -3.70 22.42 30.27
CA GLU A 215 -2.34 22.95 30.14
C GLU A 215 -1.42 22.04 29.32
N ALA A 216 -1.59 20.72 29.41
CA ALA A 216 -0.85 19.77 28.59
C ALA A 216 -1.19 19.96 27.09
N VAL A 217 -2.48 20.06 26.77
CA VAL A 217 -2.95 20.31 25.40
C VAL A 217 -2.44 21.68 24.90
N LYS A 218 -2.50 22.74 25.71
CA LYS A 218 -1.97 24.06 25.32
C LYS A 218 -0.47 24.03 25.04
N ASN A 219 0.32 23.33 25.87
CA ASN A 219 1.76 23.20 25.64
C ASN A 219 2.07 22.45 24.34
N TYR A 220 1.35 21.36 24.10
CA TYR A 220 1.43 20.61 22.85
C TYR A 220 1.11 21.49 21.63
N LEU A 221 0.01 22.24 21.69
CA LEU A 221 -0.37 23.16 20.61
C LEU A 221 0.70 24.24 20.35
N ARG A 222 1.29 24.83 21.39
CA ARG A 222 2.38 25.81 21.24
C ARG A 222 3.59 25.21 20.53
N GLN A 223 3.99 23.99 20.91
CA GLN A 223 5.09 23.28 20.26
C GLN A 223 4.76 22.97 18.80
N LEU A 224 3.56 22.45 18.52
CA LEU A 224 3.12 22.12 17.17
C LEU A 224 3.06 23.37 16.26
N MET A 225 2.60 24.50 16.79
CA MET A 225 2.57 25.78 16.07
C MET A 225 3.98 26.36 15.83
N GLN A 226 5.00 25.98 16.62
CA GLN A 226 6.39 26.37 16.32
C GLN A 226 6.88 25.68 15.06
N SER A 227 6.63 24.38 14.92
CA SER A 227 7.03 23.58 13.74
C SER A 227 6.10 23.75 12.54
N ASN A 228 4.86 24.22 12.74
CA ASN A 228 3.88 24.38 11.66
C ASN A 228 3.30 25.81 11.60
N PRO A 229 3.91 26.73 10.81
CA PRO A 229 3.50 28.12 10.74
C PRO A 229 2.05 28.35 10.30
N SER A 230 1.45 27.45 9.52
CA SER A 230 0.06 27.60 9.05
C SER A 230 -0.95 27.57 10.21
N LEU A 231 -0.66 26.78 11.26
CA LEU A 231 -1.49 26.69 12.45
C LEU A 231 -1.44 27.96 13.31
N ARG A 232 -0.41 28.81 13.16
CA ARG A 232 -0.27 30.05 13.94
C ARG A 232 -1.40 31.04 13.69
N GLN A 233 -1.97 31.00 12.50
CA GLN A 233 -3.07 31.88 12.10
C GLN A 233 -4.45 31.30 12.42
N ASP A 234 -4.51 30.10 13.00
CA ASP A 234 -5.76 29.42 13.31
C ASP A 234 -6.50 30.12 14.47
N SER A 235 -7.65 30.72 14.18
CA SER A 235 -8.39 31.51 15.16
C SER A 235 -8.98 30.65 16.28
N TYR A 236 -9.35 29.40 16.00
CA TYR A 236 -9.96 28.50 16.99
C TYR A 236 -8.92 28.01 17.99
N LEU A 237 -7.77 27.52 17.52
CA LEU A 237 -6.68 27.10 18.39
C LEU A 237 -6.17 28.27 19.23
N ASN A 238 -6.02 29.45 18.62
CA ASN A 238 -5.60 30.66 19.34
C ASN A 238 -6.61 31.07 20.43
N ASN A 239 -7.91 30.95 20.17
CA ASN A 239 -8.95 31.24 21.17
C ASN A 239 -8.89 30.24 22.34
N TYR A 240 -8.65 28.95 22.05
CA TYR A 240 -8.45 27.94 23.09
C TYR A 240 -7.18 28.20 23.93
N LEU A 241 -6.07 28.58 23.29
CA LEU A 241 -4.82 28.93 23.97
C LEU A 241 -4.96 30.15 24.90
N LYS A 242 -5.82 31.12 24.52
CA LYS A 242 -6.10 32.33 25.30
C LYS A 242 -7.08 32.12 26.46
N ALA A 243 -7.84 31.02 26.47
CA ALA A 243 -8.78 30.71 27.54
C ALA A 243 -8.04 30.50 28.86
N ASN A 244 -8.43 31.24 29.89
CA ASN A 244 -7.76 31.29 31.21
C ASN A 244 -8.62 30.74 32.35
N ASP A 245 -9.85 30.31 32.07
CA ASP A 245 -10.77 29.71 33.03
C ASP A 245 -11.66 28.66 32.35
N ALA A 246 -12.38 27.85 33.14
CA ALA A 246 -13.22 26.76 32.62
C ALA A 246 -14.37 27.24 31.72
N SER A 247 -14.92 28.43 31.96
CA SER A 247 -15.99 29.01 31.16
C SER A 247 -15.48 29.48 29.80
N SER A 248 -14.37 30.23 29.78
CA SER A 248 -13.73 30.66 28.53
C SER A 248 -13.20 29.47 27.72
N GLN A 249 -12.72 28.42 28.37
CA GLN A 249 -12.28 27.18 27.71
C GLN A 249 -13.45 26.45 27.07
N LYS A 250 -14.55 26.23 27.82
CA LYS A 250 -15.76 25.60 27.30
C LYS A 250 -16.32 26.36 26.10
N LYS A 251 -16.31 27.70 26.16
CA LYS A 251 -16.74 28.55 25.04
C LYS A 251 -15.83 28.40 23.82
N ALA A 252 -14.51 28.36 24.01
CA ALA A 252 -13.56 28.17 22.92
C ALA A 252 -13.74 26.81 22.24
N LEU A 253 -13.87 25.73 23.03
CA LEU A 253 -14.10 24.37 22.54
C LEU A 253 -15.44 24.22 21.79
N ALA A 254 -16.50 24.88 22.27
CA ALA A 254 -17.80 24.87 21.60
C ALA A 254 -17.82 25.62 20.26
N ALA A 255 -16.84 26.50 20.02
CA ALA A 255 -16.72 27.24 18.77
C ALA A 255 -16.00 26.46 17.67
N PHE A 256 -15.33 25.34 17.99
CA PHE A 256 -14.58 24.57 17.00
C PHE A 256 -15.52 24.04 15.91
N PRO A 257 -15.15 24.15 14.63
CA PRO A 257 -15.99 23.72 13.51
C PRO A 257 -15.92 22.21 13.31
N ILE A 258 -16.10 21.43 14.38
CA ILE A 258 -16.07 19.97 14.35
C ILE A 258 -17.39 19.51 13.74
N GLY A 259 -17.33 19.19 12.45
CA GLY A 259 -18.44 18.55 11.74
C GLY A 259 -18.60 17.09 12.12
N LYS A 260 -19.43 16.38 11.36
CA LYS A 260 -19.59 14.91 11.49
C LYS A 260 -18.43 14.13 10.87
N PHE A 261 -17.32 14.79 10.56
CA PHE A 261 -16.25 14.24 9.74
C PHE A 261 -15.14 13.64 10.59
N ASP A 262 -14.83 12.36 10.37
CA ASP A 262 -13.58 11.76 10.83
C ASP A 262 -12.76 11.34 9.59
N PRO A 263 -11.73 12.12 9.23
CA PRO A 263 -10.95 11.86 8.02
C PRO A 263 -9.93 10.72 8.17
N TYR A 264 -9.73 10.20 9.39
CA TYR A 264 -8.74 9.16 9.68
C TYR A 264 -9.36 7.83 10.06
N PHE A 265 -10.66 7.79 10.37
CA PHE A 265 -11.36 6.54 10.66
C PHE A 265 -11.15 5.52 9.55
N LEU A 266 -11.47 5.88 8.30
CA LEU A 266 -11.34 4.94 7.18
C LEU A 266 -9.90 4.55 6.94
N LYS A 267 -8.94 5.48 7.06
CA LYS A 267 -7.51 5.15 6.97
C LYS A 267 -7.14 4.03 7.96
N ARG A 268 -7.47 4.19 9.24
CA ARG A 268 -7.20 3.20 10.30
C ARG A 268 -7.94 1.88 10.08
N ALA A 269 -9.20 1.94 9.66
CA ALA A 269 -9.98 0.74 9.38
C ALA A 269 -9.42 -0.04 8.19
N MET A 270 -8.99 0.65 7.14
CA MET A 270 -8.36 0.03 5.96
C MET A 270 -6.97 -0.51 6.26
N GLU A 271 -6.16 0.20 7.06
CA GLU A 271 -4.90 -0.33 7.59
C GLU A 271 -5.13 -1.67 8.30
N TYR A 272 -6.09 -1.73 9.22
CA TYR A 272 -6.39 -2.97 9.94
C TYR A 272 -6.85 -4.11 9.00
N LEU A 273 -7.68 -3.80 8.01
CA LEU A 273 -8.22 -4.81 7.09
C LEU A 273 -7.17 -5.31 6.08
N ARG A 274 -6.32 -4.42 5.59
CA ARG A 274 -5.33 -4.73 4.55
C ARG A 274 -4.03 -5.26 5.13
N GLU A 275 -3.67 -4.95 6.37
CA GLU A 275 -2.41 -5.40 7.00
C GLU A 275 -2.27 -6.94 6.98
N VAL A 276 -3.31 -7.66 7.40
CA VAL A 276 -3.35 -9.12 7.49
C VAL A 276 -3.99 -9.71 6.23
N LYS A 277 -3.22 -10.47 5.46
CA LYS A 277 -3.66 -10.98 4.16
C LYS A 277 -4.46 -12.27 4.35
N THR A 278 -5.56 -12.39 3.61
CA THR A 278 -6.26 -13.68 3.44
C THR A 278 -5.49 -14.61 2.52
N GLU A 279 -5.86 -15.89 2.47
CA GLU A 279 -5.20 -16.86 1.59
C GLU A 279 -5.38 -16.50 0.11
N GLU A 280 -6.55 -15.98 -0.27
CA GLU A 280 -6.84 -15.50 -1.63
C GLU A 280 -5.94 -14.34 -2.04
N GLU A 281 -5.65 -13.42 -1.11
CA GLU A 281 -4.70 -12.32 -1.33
C GLU A 281 -3.26 -12.81 -1.44
N LEU A 282 -2.86 -13.72 -0.55
CA LEU A 282 -1.51 -14.30 -0.55
C LEU A 282 -1.20 -15.03 -1.85
N GLN A 283 -2.19 -15.60 -2.53
CA GLN A 283 -1.98 -16.20 -3.84
C GLN A 283 -1.63 -15.19 -4.92
N LEU A 284 -2.33 -14.05 -4.94
CA LEU A 284 -2.05 -12.97 -5.89
C LEU A 284 -0.68 -12.36 -5.62
N LEU A 285 -0.35 -12.10 -4.35
CA LEU A 285 0.97 -11.64 -3.94
C LEU A 285 2.05 -12.64 -4.35
N ARG A 286 1.95 -13.92 -3.97
CA ARG A 286 2.92 -14.95 -4.38
C ARG A 286 3.10 -15.00 -5.89
N LYS A 287 2.04 -14.78 -6.66
CA LYS A 287 2.12 -14.73 -8.13
C LYS A 287 2.90 -13.50 -8.60
N ALA A 288 2.57 -12.29 -8.13
CA ALA A 288 3.31 -11.06 -8.43
C ALA A 288 4.80 -11.20 -8.09
N ILE A 289 5.10 -11.75 -6.91
CA ILE A 289 6.45 -11.92 -6.39
C ILE A 289 7.23 -12.96 -7.20
N THR A 290 6.61 -14.08 -7.56
CA THR A 290 7.23 -15.09 -8.43
C THR A 290 7.54 -14.52 -9.81
N ILE A 291 6.65 -13.72 -10.39
CA ILE A 291 6.87 -13.05 -11.68
C ILE A 291 8.09 -12.13 -11.59
N SER A 292 8.18 -11.34 -10.53
CA SER A 292 9.30 -10.40 -10.30
C SER A 292 10.63 -11.12 -10.11
N ALA A 293 10.63 -12.21 -9.34
CA ALA A 293 11.81 -13.05 -9.15
C ALA A 293 12.28 -13.71 -10.46
N LEU A 294 11.35 -14.10 -11.35
CA LEU A 294 11.70 -14.59 -12.67
C LEU A 294 12.27 -13.50 -13.58
N GLY A 295 11.80 -12.25 -13.45
CA GLY A 295 12.41 -11.10 -14.10
C GLY A 295 13.86 -10.88 -13.66
N GLN A 296 14.10 -10.89 -12.34
CA GLN A 296 15.45 -10.83 -11.75
C GLN A 296 16.38 -11.91 -12.31
N ILE A 297 15.91 -13.16 -12.39
CA ILE A 297 16.68 -14.28 -12.93
C ILE A 297 17.03 -14.06 -14.41
N GLU A 298 16.08 -13.64 -15.23
CA GLU A 298 16.33 -13.47 -16.66
C GLU A 298 17.34 -12.34 -16.91
N VAL A 299 17.25 -11.25 -16.15
CA VAL A 299 18.26 -10.18 -16.25
C VAL A 299 19.63 -10.66 -15.79
N MET A 300 19.73 -11.43 -14.71
CA MET A 300 21.01 -12.03 -14.30
C MET A 300 21.64 -12.86 -15.41
N LYS A 301 20.86 -13.61 -16.19
CA LYS A 301 21.37 -14.41 -17.32
C LYS A 301 21.77 -13.57 -18.52
N ALA A 302 20.98 -12.54 -18.82
CA ALA A 302 21.15 -11.73 -20.03
C ALA A 302 22.24 -10.66 -19.90
N VAL A 303 22.47 -10.13 -18.70
CA VAL A 303 23.30 -8.93 -18.50
C VAL A 303 24.74 -9.15 -18.96
N HIS A 304 25.27 -8.16 -19.69
CA HIS A 304 26.68 -8.05 -20.02
C HIS A 304 27.10 -6.57 -20.09
N PRO A 305 28.41 -6.24 -20.01
CA PRO A 305 28.89 -4.86 -19.87
C PRO A 305 28.46 -3.84 -20.92
N LYS A 306 28.04 -4.31 -22.10
CA LYS A 306 27.64 -3.46 -23.23
C LYS A 306 26.15 -3.08 -23.22
N MET A 307 25.35 -3.71 -22.37
CA MET A 307 23.93 -3.37 -22.23
C MET A 307 23.77 -2.04 -21.50
N SER A 308 22.71 -1.33 -21.81
CA SER A 308 22.25 -0.14 -21.09
C SER A 308 21.38 -0.53 -19.88
N GLU A 309 21.23 0.40 -18.92
CA GLU A 309 20.26 0.25 -17.83
C GLU A 309 18.82 0.07 -18.36
N MET A 310 18.49 0.75 -19.46
CA MET A 310 17.17 0.69 -20.10
C MET A 310 16.86 -0.71 -20.66
N GLU A 311 17.84 -1.40 -21.23
CA GLU A 311 17.65 -2.77 -21.71
C GLU A 311 17.36 -3.72 -20.54
N LEU A 312 18.09 -3.59 -19.43
CA LEU A 312 17.86 -4.42 -18.25
C LEU A 312 16.45 -4.19 -17.66
N GLN A 313 16.03 -2.92 -17.55
CA GLN A 313 14.64 -2.59 -17.20
C GLN A 313 13.63 -3.23 -18.16
N GLY A 314 13.87 -3.12 -19.47
CA GLY A 314 12.99 -3.67 -20.49
C GLY A 314 12.83 -5.20 -20.40
N ILE A 315 13.88 -5.92 -20.01
CA ILE A 315 13.83 -7.37 -19.82
C ILE A 315 12.93 -7.75 -18.65
N HIS A 316 13.05 -7.07 -17.50
CA HIS A 316 12.13 -7.27 -16.37
C HIS A 316 10.68 -7.12 -16.82
N GLU A 317 10.37 -5.98 -17.44
CA GLU A 317 9.01 -5.65 -17.83
C GLU A 317 8.49 -6.60 -18.93
N PHE A 318 9.34 -7.05 -19.85
CA PHE A 318 8.98 -8.08 -20.83
C PHE A 318 8.57 -9.39 -20.15
N VAL A 319 9.36 -9.86 -19.18
CA VAL A 319 9.04 -11.06 -18.39
C VAL A 319 7.72 -10.86 -17.62
N HIS A 320 7.51 -9.69 -17.03
CA HIS A 320 6.26 -9.36 -16.32
C HIS A 320 5.04 -9.51 -17.25
N LYS A 321 5.10 -8.90 -18.44
CA LYS A 321 4.04 -8.99 -19.45
C LYS A 321 3.83 -10.42 -19.92
N LYS A 322 4.90 -11.20 -20.09
CA LYS A 322 4.83 -12.61 -20.52
C LYS A 322 4.00 -13.46 -19.55
N TYR A 323 4.02 -13.14 -18.26
CA TYR A 323 3.23 -13.82 -17.23
C TYR A 323 1.89 -13.15 -16.92
N GLY A 324 1.52 -12.10 -17.65
CA GLY A 324 0.22 -11.43 -17.53
C GLY A 324 0.13 -10.40 -16.39
N ALA A 325 1.25 -9.92 -15.86
CA ALA A 325 1.24 -8.75 -14.98
C ALA A 325 0.85 -7.50 -15.78
N GLN A 326 -0.12 -6.74 -15.28
CA GLN A 326 -0.66 -5.59 -15.99
C GLN A 326 0.34 -4.44 -16.02
N HIS A 327 1.04 -4.21 -14.91
CA HIS A 327 1.94 -3.07 -14.73
C HIS A 327 3.16 -3.46 -13.88
N VAL A 328 4.04 -2.49 -13.65
CA VAL A 328 4.99 -2.51 -12.53
C VAL A 328 4.30 -1.85 -11.34
N GLY A 329 4.59 -2.30 -10.12
CA GLY A 329 3.97 -1.71 -8.92
C GLY A 329 4.50 -0.32 -8.57
N TYR A 330 5.69 0.01 -9.07
CA TYR A 330 6.38 1.27 -8.91
C TYR A 330 7.34 1.46 -10.09
N PRO A 331 7.80 2.69 -10.37
CA PRO A 331 8.78 2.91 -11.43
C PRO A 331 10.06 2.11 -11.16
N SER A 332 10.42 1.25 -12.12
CA SER A 332 11.62 0.39 -12.07
C SER A 332 12.89 1.21 -11.79
N ILE A 333 13.71 0.74 -10.88
CA ILE A 333 15.03 1.31 -10.58
C ILE A 333 16.09 0.37 -11.13
N VAL A 334 16.90 0.85 -12.07
CA VAL A 334 18.05 0.12 -12.59
C VAL A 334 19.25 1.06 -12.61
N GLY A 335 20.11 0.96 -11.60
CA GLY A 335 21.26 1.85 -11.40
C GLY A 335 22.58 1.09 -11.44
N ALA A 336 23.45 1.41 -12.41
CA ALA A 336 24.79 0.85 -12.52
C ALA A 336 25.87 1.79 -11.97
N GLY A 337 26.76 1.27 -11.13
CA GLY A 337 27.86 2.01 -10.51
C GLY A 337 27.33 3.14 -9.62
N LYS A 338 27.75 4.39 -9.86
CA LYS A 338 27.32 5.55 -9.07
C LYS A 338 25.80 5.73 -8.99
N ASN A 339 25.06 5.27 -10.01
CA ASN A 339 23.60 5.39 -10.05
C ASN A 339 22.93 4.48 -9.00
N ALA A 340 23.57 3.38 -8.61
CA ALA A 340 23.10 2.51 -7.53
C ALA A 340 23.09 3.22 -6.15
N CYS A 341 23.84 4.33 -6.00
CA CYS A 341 23.85 5.13 -4.78
C CYS A 341 22.70 6.14 -4.70
N VAL A 342 21.81 6.21 -5.70
CA VAL A 342 20.62 7.07 -5.71
C VAL A 342 19.39 6.20 -5.47
N LEU A 343 18.78 6.33 -4.28
CA LEU A 343 17.78 5.38 -3.77
C LEU A 343 16.60 5.14 -4.71
N HIS A 344 16.06 6.20 -5.31
CA HIS A 344 14.94 6.15 -6.26
C HIS A 344 15.38 6.57 -7.67
N TYR A 345 16.46 5.97 -8.18
CA TYR A 345 16.97 6.21 -9.53
C TYR A 345 16.07 5.57 -10.61
N ILE A 346 15.11 6.34 -11.13
CA ILE A 346 14.13 5.86 -12.12
C ILE A 346 14.47 6.29 -13.56
N ASP A 347 15.63 6.90 -13.76
CA ASP A 347 16.04 7.41 -15.06
C ASP A 347 16.43 6.26 -16.01
N SER A 348 17.21 5.29 -15.53
CA SER A 348 17.71 4.13 -16.30
C SER A 348 18.38 4.53 -17.62
N LYS A 349 19.19 5.61 -17.63
CA LYS A 349 19.71 6.26 -18.85
C LYS A 349 21.17 5.95 -19.16
N LYS A 350 21.90 5.22 -18.32
CA LYS A 350 23.31 4.91 -18.58
C LYS A 350 23.42 4.02 -19.83
N PRO A 351 24.10 4.46 -20.91
CA PRO A 351 24.10 3.73 -22.18
C PRO A 351 24.83 2.39 -22.14
N THR A 352 25.79 2.23 -21.23
CA THR A 352 26.48 0.95 -20.99
C THR A 352 26.70 0.77 -19.49
N VAL A 353 26.38 -0.40 -18.96
CA VAL A 353 26.54 -0.71 -17.54
C VAL A 353 28.00 -0.91 -17.16
N GLY A 354 28.85 -1.35 -18.09
CA GLY A 354 30.28 -1.58 -17.86
C GLY A 354 30.55 -2.78 -16.96
N ASP A 355 31.68 -2.76 -16.22
CA ASP A 355 32.03 -3.76 -15.21
C ASP A 355 31.49 -3.42 -13.80
N ASP A 356 30.55 -2.48 -13.72
CA ASP A 356 29.99 -2.02 -12.45
C ASP A 356 29.04 -3.06 -11.83
N LEU A 357 28.77 -2.91 -10.53
CA LEU A 357 27.55 -3.46 -9.96
C LEU A 357 26.33 -2.75 -10.55
N VAL A 358 25.26 -3.49 -10.76
CA VAL A 358 23.94 -2.98 -11.13
C VAL A 358 22.98 -3.34 -10.02
N LEU A 359 22.32 -2.33 -9.45
CA LEU A 359 21.21 -2.48 -8.51
C LEU A 359 19.91 -2.38 -9.30
N MET A 360 19.07 -3.41 -9.17
CA MET A 360 17.80 -3.53 -9.86
C MET A 360 16.69 -3.77 -8.84
N ASP A 361 15.86 -2.75 -8.64
CA ASP A 361 14.71 -2.77 -7.77
C ASP A 361 13.45 -2.62 -8.64
N VAL A 362 12.78 -3.76 -8.84
CA VAL A 362 11.71 -3.89 -9.84
C VAL A 362 10.67 -4.93 -9.38
N GLY A 363 9.42 -4.49 -9.24
CA GLY A 363 8.28 -5.31 -8.83
C GLY A 363 7.15 -5.33 -9.87
N ALA A 364 6.62 -6.51 -10.16
CA ALA A 364 5.43 -6.69 -10.98
C ALA A 364 4.15 -6.39 -10.19
N GLU A 365 3.18 -5.75 -10.84
CA GLU A 365 1.81 -5.64 -10.34
C GLU A 365 0.91 -6.66 -11.06
N TYR A 366 0.35 -7.58 -10.29
CA TYR A 366 -0.54 -8.63 -10.75
C TYR A 366 -1.92 -8.52 -10.10
N LYS A 367 -2.92 -8.15 -10.91
CA LYS A 367 -4.32 -7.96 -10.48
C LYS A 367 -4.46 -6.98 -9.29
N GLY A 368 -3.60 -5.95 -9.28
CA GLY A 368 -3.53 -4.91 -8.26
C GLY A 368 -2.59 -5.21 -7.09
N TYR A 369 -2.14 -6.46 -6.90
CA TYR A 369 -1.14 -6.78 -5.88
C TYR A 369 0.26 -6.65 -6.44
N THR A 370 1.16 -6.02 -5.68
CA THR A 370 2.53 -5.80 -6.14
C THR A 370 3.54 -6.61 -5.34
N ALA A 371 4.65 -6.92 -6.02
CA ALA A 371 5.89 -7.37 -5.41
C ALA A 371 6.84 -6.18 -5.16
N ASP A 372 7.89 -6.42 -4.39
CA ASP A 372 9.00 -5.49 -4.23
C ASP A 372 10.31 -6.27 -4.06
N VAL A 373 11.15 -6.27 -5.10
CA VAL A 373 12.32 -7.16 -5.13
C VAL A 373 13.51 -6.43 -5.69
N THR A 374 14.48 -6.16 -4.83
CA THR A 374 15.80 -5.65 -5.20
C THR A 374 16.86 -6.76 -5.27
N ARG A 375 17.66 -6.76 -6.35
CA ARG A 375 18.94 -7.48 -6.43
C ARG A 375 20.05 -6.56 -6.90
N THR A 376 21.26 -6.85 -6.42
CA THR A 376 22.49 -6.20 -6.90
C THR A 376 23.42 -7.27 -7.46
N MET A 377 23.98 -7.07 -8.66
CA MET A 377 24.88 -8.04 -9.29
C MET A 377 25.97 -7.36 -10.14
N PRO A 378 27.14 -7.99 -10.36
CA PRO A 378 28.19 -7.47 -11.23
C PRO A 378 27.81 -7.68 -12.70
N ALA A 379 27.76 -6.62 -13.52
CA ALA A 379 27.34 -6.73 -14.92
C ALA A 379 28.22 -7.66 -15.77
N ASN A 380 29.43 -7.98 -15.34
CA ASN A 380 30.34 -8.92 -16.01
C ASN A 380 30.33 -10.35 -15.43
N GLY A 381 29.45 -10.62 -14.46
CA GLY A 381 29.29 -11.95 -13.85
C GLY A 381 30.26 -12.29 -12.73
N LYS A 382 31.16 -11.38 -12.30
CA LYS A 382 32.10 -11.62 -11.20
C LYS A 382 32.23 -10.41 -10.28
N PHE A 383 32.00 -10.64 -8.99
CA PHE A 383 32.21 -9.58 -7.99
C PHE A 383 33.71 -9.32 -7.81
N THR A 384 34.10 -8.04 -7.78
CA THR A 384 35.42 -7.67 -7.26
C THR A 384 35.49 -7.93 -5.76
N LYS A 385 36.70 -7.86 -5.18
CA LYS A 385 36.90 -8.05 -3.74
C LYS A 385 36.07 -7.04 -2.94
N GLU A 386 36.17 -5.76 -3.26
CA GLU A 386 35.49 -4.67 -2.56
C GLU A 386 33.97 -4.76 -2.73
N GLN A 387 33.48 -5.06 -3.94
CA GLN A 387 32.06 -5.28 -4.20
C GLN A 387 31.52 -6.44 -3.36
N LYS A 388 32.26 -7.56 -3.30
CA LYS A 388 31.89 -8.73 -2.51
C LYS A 388 31.86 -8.45 -1.01
N GLU A 389 32.80 -7.67 -0.49
CA GLU A 389 32.85 -7.29 0.94
C GLU A 389 31.61 -6.49 1.36
N ILE A 390 31.16 -5.51 0.55
CA ILE A 390 29.92 -4.77 0.81
C ILE A 390 28.68 -5.65 0.59
N TYR A 391 28.68 -6.46 -0.47
CA TYR A 391 27.56 -7.33 -0.78
C TYR A 391 27.27 -8.34 0.34
N GLU A 392 28.31 -9.03 0.81
CA GLU A 392 28.18 -9.99 1.92
C GLU A 392 27.80 -9.31 3.24
N LEU A 393 28.16 -8.04 3.45
CA LEU A 393 27.71 -7.27 4.60
C LEU A 393 26.20 -7.04 4.55
N VAL A 394 25.68 -6.56 3.43
CA VAL A 394 24.24 -6.35 3.23
C VAL A 394 23.47 -7.67 3.33
N TYR A 395 23.99 -8.75 2.75
CA TYR A 395 23.40 -10.09 2.86
C TYR A 395 23.30 -10.55 4.33
N LYS A 396 24.38 -10.39 5.12
CA LYS A 396 24.36 -10.71 6.56
C LYS A 396 23.34 -9.86 7.33
N ALA A 397 23.22 -8.59 6.99
CA ALA A 397 22.23 -7.70 7.60
C ALA A 397 20.80 -8.17 7.28
N GLN A 398 20.54 -8.63 6.05
CA GLN A 398 19.23 -9.16 5.65
C GLN A 398 18.89 -10.45 6.41
N GLU A 399 19.84 -11.36 6.58
CA GLU A 399 19.62 -12.60 7.34
C GLU A 399 19.37 -12.30 8.84
N ALA A 400 20.03 -11.28 9.40
CA ALA A 400 19.74 -10.81 10.76
C ALA A 400 18.33 -10.20 10.87
N ALA A 401 17.92 -9.40 9.90
CA ALA A 401 16.57 -8.84 9.81
C ALA A 401 15.50 -9.94 9.72
N PHE A 402 15.70 -10.95 8.85
CA PHE A 402 14.83 -12.12 8.78
C PHE A 402 14.67 -12.81 10.13
N ALA A 403 15.74 -12.98 10.90
CA ALA A 403 15.67 -13.60 12.23
C ALA A 403 14.77 -12.84 13.22
N ALA A 404 14.53 -11.54 12.98
CA ALA A 404 13.64 -10.67 13.75
C ALA A 404 12.19 -10.65 13.22
N CYS A 405 11.93 -11.14 12.01
CA CYS A 405 10.58 -11.26 11.42
C CYS A 405 9.77 -12.38 12.09
N LYS A 406 9.15 -12.08 13.24
CA LYS A 406 8.38 -13.04 14.04
C LYS A 406 7.11 -12.39 14.59
N VAL A 407 6.03 -13.16 14.68
CA VAL A 407 4.78 -12.71 15.32
C VAL A 407 5.08 -12.18 16.73
N GLY A 408 4.54 -11.00 17.05
CA GLY A 408 4.71 -10.33 18.33
C GLY A 408 5.95 -9.45 18.45
N ASN A 409 6.93 -9.56 17.57
CA ASN A 409 8.04 -8.61 17.52
C ASN A 409 7.56 -7.26 16.98
N ASP A 410 8.20 -6.18 17.44
CA ASP A 410 7.96 -4.83 16.94
C ASP A 410 8.29 -4.71 15.44
N PHE A 411 7.57 -3.84 14.74
CA PHE A 411 7.80 -3.57 13.32
C PHE A 411 9.24 -3.12 13.02
N MET A 412 9.88 -2.40 13.95
CA MET A 412 11.25 -1.89 13.81
C MET A 412 12.32 -2.95 14.08
N ALA A 413 11.98 -4.10 14.64
CA ALA A 413 12.95 -5.13 15.02
C ALA A 413 13.86 -5.60 13.86
N PRO A 414 13.37 -5.78 12.60
CA PRO A 414 14.23 -6.08 11.46
C PRO A 414 15.22 -4.96 11.15
N HIS A 415 14.81 -3.70 11.32
CA HIS A 415 15.68 -2.54 11.08
C HIS A 415 16.81 -2.46 12.11
N GLU A 416 16.48 -2.57 13.39
CA GLU A 416 17.48 -2.58 14.47
C GLU A 416 18.51 -3.71 14.28
N ALA A 417 18.05 -4.90 13.88
CA ALA A 417 18.92 -6.04 13.61
C ALA A 417 19.84 -5.82 12.39
N ALA A 418 19.31 -5.26 11.30
CA ALA A 418 20.10 -4.95 10.11
C ALA A 418 21.11 -3.82 10.36
N GLU A 419 20.67 -2.73 11.00
CA GLU A 419 21.50 -1.56 11.31
C GLU A 419 22.69 -1.94 12.19
N GLU A 420 22.48 -2.80 13.19
CA GLU A 420 23.56 -3.29 14.05
C GLU A 420 24.65 -4.02 13.25
N VAL A 421 24.24 -4.93 12.36
CA VAL A 421 25.18 -5.67 11.48
C VAL A 421 25.92 -4.73 10.54
N ILE A 422 25.20 -3.80 9.91
CA ILE A 422 25.79 -2.82 8.98
C ILE A 422 26.78 -1.93 9.72
N ALA A 423 26.41 -1.35 10.86
CA ALA A 423 27.28 -0.49 11.65
C ALA A 423 28.58 -1.22 12.04
N GLU A 424 28.48 -2.45 12.53
CA GLU A 424 29.67 -3.26 12.85
C GLU A 424 30.54 -3.56 11.62
N GLY A 425 29.92 -3.90 10.49
CA GLY A 425 30.64 -4.20 9.26
C GLY A 425 31.37 -2.98 8.71
N LEU A 426 30.71 -1.83 8.66
CA LEU A 426 31.30 -0.59 8.18
C LEU A 426 32.45 -0.11 9.09
N LEU A 427 32.36 -0.33 10.41
CA LEU A 427 33.47 -0.09 11.35
C LEU A 427 34.67 -1.00 11.03
N LYS A 428 34.43 -2.31 10.85
CA LYS A 428 35.48 -3.31 10.55
C LYS A 428 36.18 -3.01 9.21
N LEU A 429 35.44 -2.49 8.23
CA LEU A 429 35.97 -2.09 6.92
C LEU A 429 36.64 -0.70 6.93
N GLY A 430 36.54 0.05 8.04
CA GLY A 430 37.08 1.41 8.17
C GLY A 430 36.34 2.47 7.34
N ILE A 431 35.08 2.20 6.98
CA ILE A 431 34.23 3.13 6.21
C ILE A 431 33.58 4.18 7.12
N ILE A 432 33.26 3.80 8.36
CA ILE A 432 32.85 4.70 9.45
C ILE A 432 33.85 4.61 10.60
N LYS A 433 33.90 5.66 11.42
CA LYS A 433 34.71 5.71 12.64
C LYS A 433 33.88 5.56 13.91
N ASP A 434 32.61 5.91 13.84
CA ASP A 434 31.65 5.84 14.94
C ASP A 434 30.32 5.30 14.44
N ARG A 435 29.58 4.58 15.30
CA ARG A 435 28.30 3.97 14.95
C ARG A 435 27.26 5.00 14.53
N SER A 436 27.31 6.22 15.07
CA SER A 436 26.39 7.31 14.69
C SER A 436 26.50 7.73 13.22
N GLU A 437 27.56 7.32 12.51
CA GLU A 437 27.74 7.59 11.09
C GLU A 437 27.03 6.59 10.17
N VAL A 438 26.45 5.50 10.70
CA VAL A 438 25.85 4.42 9.88
C VAL A 438 24.76 4.94 8.94
N GLN A 439 23.93 5.87 9.41
CA GLN A 439 22.84 6.49 8.65
C GLN A 439 23.33 7.29 7.43
N ARG A 440 24.63 7.63 7.35
CA ARG A 440 25.22 8.20 6.13
C ARG A 440 25.20 7.21 4.96
N TYR A 441 25.33 5.92 5.26
CA TYR A 441 25.49 4.85 4.28
C TYR A 441 24.31 3.88 4.24
N PHE A 442 23.46 3.86 5.28
CA PHE A 442 22.18 3.16 5.30
C PHE A 442 21.05 4.13 5.73
N PRO A 443 20.54 4.97 4.81
CA PRO A 443 19.70 6.14 5.15
C PRO A 443 18.18 5.88 5.15
N HIS A 444 17.73 4.63 5.01
CA HIS A 444 16.31 4.28 4.88
C HIS A 444 15.91 3.15 5.82
N GLY A 445 14.60 2.92 5.96
CA GLY A 445 14.06 1.82 6.75
C GLY A 445 14.33 0.45 6.09
N THR A 446 14.29 -0.62 6.88
CA THR A 446 14.50 -1.98 6.38
C THR A 446 13.22 -2.65 5.89
N SER A 447 12.05 -2.15 6.27
CA SER A 447 10.78 -2.81 6.01
C SER A 447 9.64 -1.81 5.83
N HIS A 448 8.72 -2.13 4.92
CA HIS A 448 7.36 -1.60 4.84
C HIS A 448 6.37 -2.76 4.61
N TYR A 449 5.07 -2.52 4.84
CA TYR A 449 4.05 -3.49 4.46
C TYR A 449 3.91 -3.55 2.93
N LEU A 450 3.47 -4.69 2.41
CA LEU A 450 3.30 -4.95 0.98
C LEU A 450 1.92 -5.57 0.69
N GLY A 451 1.28 -5.15 -0.40
CA GLY A 451 -0.08 -5.59 -0.74
C GLY A 451 -0.59 -5.02 -2.05
N LEU A 452 -1.72 -4.32 -1.98
CA LEU A 452 -2.31 -3.62 -3.12
C LEU A 452 -1.59 -2.31 -3.45
N ASP A 453 -0.80 -1.80 -2.51
CA ASP A 453 0.19 -0.75 -2.73
C ASP A 453 1.59 -1.33 -2.43
N VAL A 454 2.65 -0.79 -3.06
CA VAL A 454 4.04 -1.17 -2.76
C VAL A 454 4.37 -0.85 -1.31
N HIS A 455 4.07 0.38 -0.89
CA HIS A 455 4.04 0.80 0.50
C HIS A 455 2.60 0.65 1.02
N ASP A 456 2.21 -0.59 1.33
CA ASP A 456 0.86 -0.96 1.76
C ASP A 456 0.53 -0.32 3.13
N PRO A 457 -0.73 0.04 3.40
CA PRO A 457 -1.12 0.50 4.71
C PRO A 457 -1.01 -0.62 5.75
N GLY A 458 -0.58 -0.25 6.96
CA GLY A 458 -0.58 -1.11 8.13
C GLY A 458 -0.46 -0.30 9.41
N ALA A 459 -0.68 -0.93 10.56
CA ALA A 459 -0.68 -0.23 11.84
C ALA A 459 0.72 0.09 12.39
N TYR A 460 1.80 -0.44 11.76
CA TYR A 460 3.18 -0.33 12.23
C TYR A 460 3.37 -0.74 13.71
N GLY A 461 2.53 -1.66 14.18
CA GLY A 461 2.65 -2.29 15.49
C GLY A 461 3.35 -3.64 15.41
N ALA A 462 3.26 -4.43 16.48
CA ALA A 462 3.83 -5.77 16.52
C ALA A 462 3.29 -6.66 15.39
N PHE A 463 4.19 -7.42 14.75
CA PHE A 463 3.83 -8.26 13.62
C PHE A 463 2.75 -9.28 13.96
N LYS A 464 1.83 -9.47 13.03
CA LYS A 464 0.75 -10.47 13.11
C LYS A 464 1.01 -11.58 12.11
N HIS A 465 0.43 -12.75 12.37
CA HIS A 465 0.41 -13.81 11.37
C HIS A 465 -0.28 -13.32 10.09
N ASN A 466 0.25 -13.70 8.93
CA ASN A 466 -0.24 -13.37 7.60
C ASN A 466 -0.06 -11.89 7.19
N THR A 467 0.83 -11.14 7.83
CA THR A 467 1.31 -9.87 7.29
C THR A 467 2.44 -10.12 6.30
N VAL A 468 2.46 -9.38 5.19
CA VAL A 468 3.57 -9.38 4.22
C VAL A 468 4.29 -8.05 4.33
N ILE A 469 5.62 -8.11 4.44
CA ILE A 469 6.51 -6.94 4.52
C ILE A 469 7.70 -7.13 3.56
N THR A 470 8.37 -6.05 3.21
CA THR A 470 9.71 -6.09 2.62
C THR A 470 10.79 -6.22 3.69
N VAL A 471 11.96 -6.74 3.31
CA VAL A 471 13.19 -6.68 4.11
C VAL A 471 14.35 -6.33 3.19
N GLU A 472 14.74 -5.06 3.22
CA GLU A 472 15.52 -4.37 2.18
C GLU A 472 16.75 -3.59 2.71
N PRO A 473 17.64 -4.18 3.52
CA PRO A 473 18.83 -3.45 3.94
C PRO A 473 19.70 -3.04 2.73
N GLY A 474 20.38 -1.90 2.87
CA GLY A 474 21.27 -1.40 1.82
C GLY A 474 22.46 -0.61 2.37
N VAL A 475 23.54 -0.58 1.57
CA VAL A 475 24.74 0.23 1.83
C VAL A 475 25.08 0.99 0.55
N TYR A 476 25.18 2.32 0.66
CA TYR A 476 25.40 3.21 -0.48
C TYR A 476 26.58 4.14 -0.22
N ILE A 477 27.65 4.02 -1.00
CA ILE A 477 28.90 4.76 -0.78
C ILE A 477 29.15 5.64 -2.01
N PRO A 478 28.51 6.82 -2.13
CA PRO A 478 28.72 7.70 -3.28
C PRO A 478 30.16 8.23 -3.34
N GLU A 479 30.61 8.61 -4.53
CA GLU A 479 31.87 9.35 -4.72
C GLU A 479 31.96 10.56 -3.77
N GLY A 480 33.16 10.77 -3.20
CA GLY A 480 33.39 11.83 -2.22
C GLY A 480 33.05 11.45 -0.77
N SER A 481 32.56 10.23 -0.53
CA SER A 481 32.38 9.71 0.83
C SER A 481 33.70 9.76 1.63
N PRO A 482 33.66 10.11 2.94
CA PRO A 482 34.84 10.30 3.78
C PRO A 482 35.50 8.97 4.21
N CYS A 483 35.78 8.10 3.23
CA CYS A 483 36.44 6.80 3.35
C CYS A 483 37.42 6.59 2.19
N ASP A 484 38.09 5.44 2.15
CA ASP A 484 38.96 5.07 1.03
C ASP A 484 38.19 5.06 -0.31
N LYS A 485 38.82 5.59 -1.36
CA LYS A 485 38.23 5.69 -2.72
C LYS A 485 37.88 4.33 -3.32
N LYS A 486 38.51 3.24 -2.88
CA LYS A 486 38.18 1.89 -3.34
C LYS A 486 36.72 1.48 -3.05
N TRP A 487 36.07 2.15 -2.10
CA TRP A 487 34.67 1.91 -1.74
C TRP A 487 33.68 2.76 -2.51
N TRP A 488 34.14 3.81 -3.21
CA TRP A 488 33.25 4.76 -3.87
C TRP A 488 32.46 4.12 -5.00
N ASN A 489 31.24 4.64 -5.18
CA ASN A 489 30.26 4.20 -6.17
C ASN A 489 29.82 2.74 -6.03
N ILE A 490 29.99 2.15 -4.85
CA ILE A 490 29.39 0.87 -4.49
C ILE A 490 28.06 1.15 -3.79
N GLY A 491 26.97 0.85 -4.48
CA GLY A 491 25.61 0.79 -3.93
C GLY A 491 25.11 -0.64 -3.98
N VAL A 492 24.69 -1.18 -2.84
CA VAL A 492 24.11 -2.52 -2.74
C VAL A 492 22.83 -2.44 -1.92
N ARG A 493 21.74 -2.97 -2.46
CA ARG A 493 20.53 -3.34 -1.73
C ARG A 493 20.15 -4.77 -2.09
N ILE A 494 19.65 -5.50 -1.10
CA ILE A 494 19.10 -6.85 -1.28
C ILE A 494 17.77 -6.87 -0.56
N GLU A 495 16.70 -7.17 -1.29
CA GLU A 495 15.35 -7.06 -0.78
C GLU A 495 14.51 -8.28 -1.10
N ASP A 496 13.73 -8.73 -0.13
CA ASP A 496 12.78 -9.81 -0.31
C ASP A 496 11.45 -9.50 0.34
N ASP A 497 10.42 -10.11 -0.23
CA ASP A 497 9.06 -10.09 0.26
C ASP A 497 8.85 -11.23 1.25
N ILE A 498 8.57 -10.87 2.51
CA ILE A 498 8.54 -11.79 3.65
C ILE A 498 7.12 -11.89 4.21
N LEU A 499 6.60 -13.12 4.24
CA LEU A 499 5.36 -13.46 4.94
C LEU A 499 5.66 -13.82 6.39
N ILE A 500 5.05 -13.11 7.33
CA ILE A 500 5.13 -13.44 8.75
C ILE A 500 4.19 -14.62 9.07
N THR A 501 4.76 -15.67 9.66
CA THR A 501 4.03 -16.89 10.03
C THR A 501 4.11 -17.16 11.53
N ASN A 502 3.18 -17.97 12.06
CA ASN A 502 3.28 -18.45 13.45
C ASN A 502 4.55 -19.27 13.74
N LYS A 503 5.30 -19.69 12.71
CA LYS A 503 6.55 -20.45 12.84
C LYS A 503 7.81 -19.60 12.58
N GLY A 504 7.66 -18.29 12.37
CA GLY A 504 8.73 -17.39 11.97
C GLY A 504 8.34 -16.63 10.71
N TRP A 505 9.07 -16.86 9.62
CA TRP A 505 8.85 -16.17 8.34
C TRP A 505 8.96 -17.13 7.16
N GLU A 506 8.38 -16.72 6.03
CA GLU A 506 8.57 -17.35 4.73
C GLU A 506 9.05 -16.30 3.74
N ASN A 507 10.15 -16.57 3.06
CA ASN A 507 10.63 -15.73 1.96
C ASN A 507 9.90 -16.11 0.66
N LEU A 508 9.06 -15.20 0.19
CA LEU A 508 8.20 -15.38 -0.98
C LEU A 508 8.99 -15.19 -2.29
N SER A 509 10.02 -14.35 -2.28
CA SER A 509 10.90 -14.03 -3.41
C SER A 509 12.18 -14.87 -3.47
N LYS A 510 12.27 -15.95 -2.67
CA LYS A 510 13.43 -16.86 -2.56
C LYS A 510 13.93 -17.45 -3.89
N LEU A 511 13.10 -17.40 -4.94
CA LEU A 511 13.46 -17.85 -6.27
C LEU A 511 14.56 -16.96 -6.88
N ALA A 512 14.58 -15.66 -6.60
CA ALA A 512 15.62 -14.75 -7.05
C ALA A 512 16.91 -14.96 -6.22
N PRO A 513 18.04 -15.35 -6.85
CA PRO A 513 19.30 -15.62 -6.15
C PRO A 513 19.80 -14.44 -5.30
N ARG A 514 20.33 -14.71 -4.11
CA ARG A 514 20.88 -13.69 -3.18
C ARG A 514 22.29 -13.96 -2.68
N THR A 515 22.77 -15.19 -2.76
CA THR A 515 24.15 -15.46 -2.37
C THR A 515 25.05 -15.11 -3.56
N VAL A 516 26.28 -14.65 -3.28
CA VAL A 516 27.28 -14.38 -4.33
C VAL A 516 27.43 -15.59 -5.25
N ALA A 517 27.51 -16.79 -4.67
CA ALA A 517 27.66 -18.03 -5.43
C ALA A 517 26.45 -18.33 -6.33
N ASP A 518 25.23 -18.15 -5.84
CA ASP A 518 24.01 -18.43 -6.62
C ASP A 518 23.79 -17.39 -7.72
N ILE A 519 24.15 -16.12 -7.47
CA ILE A 519 24.13 -15.06 -8.49
C ILE A 519 25.12 -15.41 -9.59
N GLU A 520 26.41 -15.59 -9.28
CA GLU A 520 27.41 -15.91 -10.31
C GLU A 520 27.07 -17.20 -11.08
N LYS A 521 26.50 -18.20 -10.40
CA LYS A 521 26.02 -19.44 -11.04
C LYS A 521 24.83 -19.19 -11.96
N THR A 522 23.93 -18.28 -11.62
CA THR A 522 22.77 -17.95 -12.45
C THR A 522 23.19 -17.13 -13.67
N MET A 523 24.11 -16.18 -13.49
CA MET A 523 24.65 -15.37 -14.58
C MET A 523 25.46 -16.19 -15.60
N ALA A 524 26.02 -17.33 -15.20
CA ALA A 524 26.71 -18.24 -16.10
C ALA A 524 25.77 -19.12 -16.96
N GLN A 525 24.46 -19.05 -16.75
CA GLN A 525 23.47 -19.78 -17.55
C GLN A 525 23.12 -18.97 -18.81
N PRO A 526 22.81 -19.64 -19.93
CA PRO A 526 22.37 -18.94 -21.14
C PRO A 526 21.04 -18.22 -20.91
N SER A 527 20.90 -17.08 -21.56
CA SER A 527 19.66 -16.29 -21.62
C SER A 527 18.82 -16.71 -22.82
N ALA A 528 17.50 -16.62 -22.72
CA ALA A 528 16.65 -16.80 -23.90
C ALA A 528 16.81 -15.63 -24.90
N LEU A 529 17.40 -14.52 -24.46
CA LEU A 529 17.62 -13.32 -25.24
C LEU A 529 18.96 -13.31 -26.00
N ASP A 530 19.86 -14.27 -25.74
CA ASP A 530 21.15 -14.37 -26.45
C ASP A 530 20.94 -14.54 -27.96
N ASP A 531 19.85 -15.21 -28.35
CA ASP A 531 19.46 -15.45 -29.74
C ASP A 531 18.42 -14.42 -30.26
N PHE A 532 18.01 -13.43 -29.45
CA PHE A 532 17.02 -12.42 -29.82
C PHE A 532 17.68 -11.20 -30.48
N ILE A 533 18.03 -11.33 -31.76
CA ILE A 533 18.75 -10.31 -32.52
C ILE A 533 17.77 -9.40 -33.29
N LEU A 534 17.71 -8.12 -32.92
CA LEU A 534 16.97 -7.10 -33.66
C LEU A 534 17.83 -6.50 -34.79
N PRO A 535 17.22 -6.00 -35.88
CA PRO A 535 17.95 -5.25 -36.90
C PRO A 535 18.65 -4.03 -36.31
N ALA A 536 19.83 -3.69 -36.84
CA ALA A 536 20.47 -2.42 -36.52
C ALA A 536 19.57 -1.25 -36.93
N LEU A 537 19.40 -0.28 -36.04
CA LEU A 537 18.76 1.00 -36.35
C LEU A 537 19.84 1.98 -36.83
N ASN A 538 19.57 2.65 -37.94
CA ASN A 538 20.51 3.54 -38.63
C ASN A 538 20.79 4.84 -37.86
#